data_AF-A0A1F9VIL6-F1
#
_entry.id   AF-A0A1F9VIL6-F1
#
_cell.length_a   1.000
_cell.length_b   1.000
_cell.length_c   1.000
_cell.angle_alpha   90.00
_cell.angle_beta   90.00
_cell.angle_gamma   90.00
#
_symmetry.space_group_name_H-M   'P 1'
#
loop_
_entity.id
_entity.type
_entity.pdbx_description
1 polymer ?
#
loop_
_entity_poly.entity_id
_entity_poly.type
_entity_poly.pdbx_seq_one_letter_code
_entity_poly.pdbx_strand_id
1 'polypeptide(L)'
;MLIKLLRIALIAFTIVCLMFLGVIGIAGLVVGSERVQKSIAVGLRGYLNREVSFSKIVFNPFSGAAFNGFRISENPDFRSGEFFSAQAVKFSFGWPIFREERSSFGRLELLSPVLTLKNLETGKLNALDFVSSVRRGKSSMSKYYGAPAAVLADSFAVSDGKIYFPDGMVLENIQISARSFSVKRKFDFNLDAQLVSPGDTIFLNASGTADFPGGALTSLAINALAGDEPLSLSGSVSRSDGKAYSYDFLLSGKREAVNKILAILSPRAALPELGGPDDVNVKLTGKQGSFKAFRVKKVEK
;
A
#
# COMPACT_ATOMS: atom_id res chain seq x y z
N MET A 1 15.81 -2.81 -1.81
CA MET A 1 14.78 -2.83 -2.86
C MET A 1 13.51 -3.41 -2.31
N LEU A 2 13.44 -4.56 -1.61
CA LEU A 2 12.24 -4.92 -0.80
C LEU A 2 11.84 -3.83 0.21
N ILE A 3 12.75 -3.07 0.83
CA ILE A 3 12.32 -1.92 1.64
C ILE A 3 11.87 -0.74 0.76
N LYS A 4 12.36 -0.63 -0.49
CA LYS A 4 11.77 0.27 -1.49
C LYS A 4 10.42 -0.27 -2.00
N LEU A 5 10.24 -1.57 -2.23
CA LEU A 5 9.03 -2.27 -2.66
C LEU A 5 8.01 -2.29 -1.53
N LEU A 6 8.44 -2.37 -0.26
CA LEU A 6 7.64 -2.28 0.96
C LEU A 6 7.31 -0.83 1.21
N ARG A 7 8.26 0.10 1.03
CA ARG A 7 7.95 1.55 1.03
C ARG A 7 7.01 1.89 -0.11
N ILE A 8 7.14 1.27 -1.27
CA ILE A 8 6.33 1.50 -2.45
C ILE A 8 4.99 0.78 -2.32
N ALA A 9 4.92 -0.40 -1.71
CA ALA A 9 3.71 -1.15 -1.42
C ALA A 9 2.96 -0.49 -0.26
N LEU A 10 3.68 0.11 0.67
CA LEU A 10 3.12 0.91 1.75
C LEU A 10 2.73 2.29 1.25
N ILE A 11 3.50 2.91 0.36
CA ILE A 11 3.08 4.11 -0.36
C ILE A 11 1.88 3.77 -1.21
N ALA A 12 1.87 2.67 -1.96
CA ALA A 12 0.75 2.18 -2.76
C ALA A 12 -0.48 1.97 -1.89
N PHE A 13 -0.33 1.24 -0.79
CA PHE A 13 -1.38 1.00 0.20
C PHE A 13 -1.85 2.31 0.84
N THR A 14 -0.94 3.22 1.18
CA THR A 14 -1.27 4.55 1.71
C THR A 14 -1.97 5.39 0.64
N ILE A 15 -1.53 5.34 -0.62
CA ILE A 15 -2.09 6.02 -1.79
C ILE A 15 -3.51 5.53 -2.01
N VAL A 16 -3.67 4.21 -2.05
CA VAL A 16 -4.93 3.50 -2.12
C VAL A 16 -5.84 3.93 -0.96
N CYS A 17 -5.36 3.89 0.29
CA CYS A 17 -6.10 4.37 1.46
C CYS A 17 -6.48 5.85 1.38
N LEU A 18 -5.57 6.69 0.91
CA LEU A 18 -5.76 8.14 0.74
C LEU A 18 -6.73 8.47 -0.40
N MET A 19 -6.72 7.70 -1.48
CA MET A 19 -7.72 7.78 -2.54
C MET A 19 -9.11 7.53 -1.97
N PHE A 20 -9.25 6.56 -1.05
CA PHE A 20 -10.54 6.28 -0.42
C PHE A 20 -11.02 7.38 0.51
N LEU A 21 -10.12 8.09 1.21
CA LEU A 21 -10.52 9.29 1.96
C LEU A 21 -11.19 10.34 1.06
N GLY A 22 -10.72 10.47 -0.19
CA GLY A 22 -11.30 11.40 -1.18
C GLY A 22 -12.63 10.92 -1.76
N VAL A 23 -12.79 9.62 -1.99
CA VAL A 23 -14.02 9.04 -2.58
C VAL A 23 -15.19 9.02 -1.58
N ILE A 24 -14.90 8.73 -0.30
CA ILE A 24 -15.91 8.54 0.74
C ILE A 24 -16.64 9.85 1.09
N GLY A 25 -15.97 11.01 1.00
CA GLY A 25 -16.57 12.31 1.35
C GLY A 25 -17.68 12.79 0.40
N ILE A 26 -17.82 12.17 -0.78
CA ILE A 26 -18.69 12.68 -1.86
C ILE A 26 -19.84 11.69 -2.18
N ALA A 27 -19.78 10.44 -1.70
CA ALA A 27 -20.76 9.40 -2.02
C ALA A 27 -22.08 9.48 -1.21
N GLY A 28 -22.26 10.54 -0.42
CA GLY A 28 -23.52 10.84 0.27
C GLY A 28 -24.41 11.71 -0.60
N LEU A 29 -25.45 11.09 -1.19
CA LEU A 29 -26.57 11.67 -1.92
C LEU A 29 -26.44 11.79 -3.46
N VAL A 30 -27.44 11.19 -4.10
CA VAL A 30 -27.85 11.23 -5.51
C VAL A 30 -27.27 10.11 -6.40
N VAL A 31 -28.14 9.13 -6.65
CA VAL A 31 -27.94 7.92 -7.43
C VAL A 31 -27.89 8.23 -8.94
N GLY A 32 -26.93 7.64 -9.65
CA GLY A 32 -27.07 7.25 -11.06
C GLY A 32 -26.97 8.32 -12.15
N SER A 33 -26.92 9.62 -11.83
CA SER A 33 -26.80 10.64 -12.88
C SER A 33 -25.35 10.79 -13.37
N GLU A 34 -25.14 10.90 -14.68
CA GLU A 34 -23.83 11.25 -15.27
C GLU A 34 -23.24 12.53 -14.66
N ARG A 35 -24.09 13.44 -14.15
CA ARG A 35 -23.67 14.67 -13.49
C ARG A 35 -22.94 14.38 -12.19
N VAL A 36 -23.46 13.50 -11.34
CA VAL A 36 -22.81 13.08 -10.09
C VAL A 36 -21.49 12.39 -10.38
N GLN A 37 -21.46 11.52 -11.39
CA GLN A 37 -20.24 10.89 -11.87
C GLN A 37 -19.19 11.95 -12.26
N LYS A 38 -19.56 12.91 -13.10
CA LYS A 38 -18.67 14.01 -13.49
C LYS A 38 -18.21 14.84 -12.29
N SER A 39 -19.09 15.15 -11.33
CA SER A 39 -18.74 15.91 -10.12
C SER A 39 -17.76 15.16 -9.22
N ILE A 40 -17.97 13.87 -8.99
CA ILE A 40 -17.03 13.02 -8.22
C ILE A 40 -15.68 12.97 -8.93
N ALA A 41 -15.66 12.74 -10.25
CA ALA A 41 -14.44 12.71 -11.03
C ALA A 41 -13.69 14.05 -10.98
N VAL A 42 -14.39 15.18 -11.07
CA VAL A 42 -13.81 16.53 -10.94
C VAL A 42 -13.24 16.76 -9.53
N GLY A 43 -13.98 16.38 -8.48
CA GLY A 43 -13.52 16.50 -7.09
C GLY A 43 -12.26 15.66 -6.83
N LEU A 44 -12.27 14.40 -7.29
CA LEU A 44 -11.10 13.52 -7.19
C LEU A 44 -9.94 14.04 -8.03
N ARG A 45 -10.18 14.56 -9.24
CA ARG A 45 -9.15 15.18 -10.06
C ARG A 45 -8.48 16.35 -9.34
N GLY A 46 -9.26 17.22 -8.71
CA GLY A 46 -8.73 18.34 -7.93
C GLY A 46 -7.91 17.88 -6.71
N TYR A 47 -8.30 16.78 -6.07
CA TYR A 47 -7.60 16.25 -4.90
C TYR A 47 -6.32 15.48 -5.27
N LEU A 48 -6.41 14.63 -6.30
CA LEU A 48 -5.32 13.75 -6.73
C LEU A 48 -4.34 14.45 -7.67
N ASN A 49 -4.76 15.58 -8.27
CA ASN A 49 -4.05 16.28 -9.34
C ASN A 49 -3.73 15.35 -10.53
N ARG A 50 -4.66 14.45 -10.86
CA ARG A 50 -4.60 13.46 -11.95
C ARG A 50 -5.99 13.22 -12.51
N GLU A 51 -6.11 12.81 -13.76
CA GLU A 51 -7.41 12.45 -14.31
C GLU A 51 -7.92 11.16 -13.67
N VAL A 52 -9.22 11.17 -13.36
CA VAL A 52 -9.92 10.04 -12.73
C VAL A 52 -11.11 9.70 -13.60
N SER A 53 -11.28 8.41 -13.88
CA SER A 53 -12.46 7.91 -14.59
C SER A 53 -13.00 6.67 -13.92
N PHE A 54 -14.27 6.39 -14.17
CA PHE A 54 -14.92 5.16 -13.75
C PHE A 54 -16.02 4.82 -14.74
N SER A 55 -16.30 3.52 -14.91
CA SER A 55 -17.27 3.05 -15.90
C SER A 55 -18.70 3.16 -15.37
N LYS A 56 -18.92 2.83 -14.10
CA LYS A 56 -20.25 2.83 -13.50
C LYS A 56 -20.17 2.98 -11.99
N ILE A 57 -21.02 3.83 -11.42
CA ILE A 57 -21.30 3.85 -9.99
C ILE A 57 -22.60 3.11 -9.74
N VAL A 58 -22.56 2.06 -8.91
CA VAL A 58 -23.74 1.35 -8.41
C VAL A 58 -23.90 1.75 -6.96
N PHE A 59 -25.07 2.26 -6.60
CA PHE A 59 -25.41 2.56 -5.22
C PHE A 59 -26.58 1.69 -4.80
N ASN A 60 -26.45 1.06 -3.64
CA ASN A 60 -27.53 0.35 -2.98
C ASN A 60 -27.60 0.86 -1.53
N PRO A 61 -28.74 1.43 -1.10
CA PRO A 61 -28.87 2.00 0.25
C PRO A 61 -28.60 0.98 1.37
N PHE A 62 -28.76 -0.32 1.11
CA PHE A 62 -28.56 -1.37 2.10
C PHE A 62 -27.17 -2.02 2.02
N SER A 63 -26.60 -2.16 0.83
CA SER A 63 -25.31 -2.85 0.64
C SER A 63 -24.14 -1.91 0.40
N GLY A 64 -24.37 -0.60 0.27
CA GLY A 64 -23.35 0.41 0.03
C GLY A 64 -23.15 0.78 -1.44
N ALA A 65 -21.95 1.28 -1.77
CA ALA A 65 -21.61 1.81 -3.09
C ALA A 65 -20.49 1.00 -3.76
N ALA A 66 -20.55 0.84 -5.07
CA ALA A 66 -19.51 0.21 -5.87
C ALA A 66 -19.14 1.09 -7.07
N PHE A 67 -17.85 1.42 -7.19
CA PHE A 67 -17.27 2.15 -8.31
C PHE A 67 -16.58 1.15 -9.23
N ASN A 68 -17.21 0.81 -10.35
CA ASN A 68 -16.70 -0.18 -11.29
C ASN A 68 -15.81 0.47 -12.35
N GLY A 69 -14.74 -0.22 -12.72
CA GLY A 69 -13.74 0.23 -13.69
C GLY A 69 -13.08 1.54 -13.27
N PHE A 70 -12.71 1.67 -12.00
CA PHE A 70 -12.10 2.86 -11.44
C PHE A 70 -10.65 2.99 -11.94
N ARG A 71 -10.28 4.15 -12.47
CA ARG A 71 -8.99 4.38 -13.13
C ARG A 71 -8.45 5.75 -12.76
N ILE A 72 -7.13 5.82 -12.54
CA ILE A 72 -6.37 7.05 -12.34
C ILE A 72 -5.26 7.09 -13.37
N SER A 73 -5.19 8.20 -14.08
CA SER A 73 -4.22 8.38 -15.13
C SER A 73 -2.79 8.48 -14.60
N GLU A 74 -1.84 8.21 -15.48
CA GLU A 74 -0.52 8.79 -15.30
C GLU A 74 -0.61 10.33 -15.32
N ASN A 75 0.32 11.03 -14.68
CA ASN A 75 0.31 12.49 -14.70
C ASN A 75 0.72 13.01 -16.10
N PRO A 76 -0.03 13.94 -16.73
CA PRO A 76 -1.25 14.59 -16.24
C PRO A 76 -2.56 13.89 -16.61
N ASP A 77 -2.57 13.08 -17.68
CA ASP A 77 -3.77 12.50 -18.29
C ASP A 77 -3.55 11.05 -18.74
N PHE A 78 -4.61 10.41 -19.26
CA PHE A 78 -4.57 8.99 -19.65
C PHE A 78 -3.70 8.68 -20.88
N ARG A 79 -3.14 9.68 -21.58
CA ARG A 79 -2.30 9.44 -22.78
C ARG A 79 -1.00 8.74 -22.42
N SER A 80 -0.46 9.01 -21.24
CA SER A 80 0.75 8.38 -20.70
C SER A 80 0.48 7.01 -20.04
N GLY A 81 -0.77 6.53 -20.15
CA GLY A 81 -1.26 5.30 -19.56
C GLY A 81 -1.87 5.51 -18.18
N GLU A 82 -1.90 4.43 -17.41
CA GLU A 82 -2.57 4.39 -16.11
C GLU A 82 -1.58 4.27 -14.98
N PHE A 83 -1.80 5.05 -13.94
CA PHE A 83 -1.08 4.90 -12.69
C PHE A 83 -1.74 3.83 -11.82
N PHE A 84 -3.06 3.88 -11.70
CA PHE A 84 -3.84 2.95 -10.90
C PHE A 84 -5.14 2.59 -11.62
N SER A 85 -5.52 1.33 -11.60
CA SER A 85 -6.84 0.88 -12.00
C SER A 85 -7.38 -0.17 -11.05
N ALA A 86 -8.69 -0.36 -10.98
CA ALA A 86 -9.32 -1.42 -10.23
C ALA A 86 -10.60 -1.85 -10.93
N GLN A 87 -10.88 -3.16 -10.90
CA GLN A 87 -12.14 -3.68 -11.44
C GLN A 87 -13.33 -3.07 -10.68
N ALA A 88 -13.25 -3.05 -9.35
CA ALA A 88 -14.22 -2.36 -8.53
C ALA A 88 -13.62 -1.86 -7.22
N VAL A 89 -14.14 -0.73 -6.76
CA VAL A 89 -13.99 -0.25 -5.38
C VAL A 89 -15.34 -0.36 -4.72
N LYS A 90 -15.48 -1.24 -3.74
CA LYS A 90 -16.72 -1.48 -3.01
C LYS A 90 -16.64 -0.90 -1.61
N PHE A 91 -17.69 -0.20 -1.24
CA PHE A 91 -17.94 0.34 0.09
C PHE A 91 -19.22 -0.30 0.56
N SER A 92 -19.19 -1.03 1.66
CA SER A 92 -20.38 -1.57 2.31
C SER A 92 -20.68 -0.73 3.53
N PHE A 93 -21.94 -0.36 3.70
CA PHE A 93 -22.39 0.22 4.96
C PHE A 93 -22.27 -0.84 6.04
N GLY A 94 -21.63 -0.48 7.16
CA GLY A 94 -21.71 -1.31 8.37
C GLY A 94 -23.13 -1.18 8.84
N TRP A 95 -23.80 -2.29 9.16
CA TRP A 95 -25.18 -2.27 9.59
C TRP A 95 -25.27 -1.63 10.99
N PRO A 96 -25.92 -0.46 11.22
CA PRO A 96 -25.93 0.13 12.54
C PRO A 96 -27.32 0.68 12.89
N ILE A 97 -28.35 -0.17 13.00
CA ILE A 97 -29.59 0.33 13.64
C ILE A 97 -29.38 0.42 15.17
N PHE A 98 -28.36 -0.22 15.75
CA PHE A 98 -28.19 -0.32 17.22
C PHE A 98 -26.80 0.06 17.79
N ARG A 99 -25.89 0.69 17.03
CA ARG A 99 -24.59 1.14 17.59
C ARG A 99 -24.50 2.66 17.61
N GLU A 100 -24.38 3.22 18.81
CA GLU A 100 -24.32 4.66 19.09
C GLU A 100 -23.04 5.35 18.59
N GLU A 101 -22.01 4.59 18.21
CA GLU A 101 -20.79 5.14 17.63
C GLU A 101 -20.97 5.47 16.14
N ARG A 102 -21.39 6.72 15.93
CA ARG A 102 -21.71 7.31 14.63
C ARG A 102 -20.48 7.27 13.69
N SER A 103 -20.68 6.69 12.50
CA SER A 103 -19.87 6.85 11.28
C SER A 103 -18.74 5.84 11.01
N SER A 104 -18.86 4.56 11.39
CA SER A 104 -18.01 3.52 10.79
C SER A 104 -18.64 2.98 9.49
N PHE A 105 -17.82 2.89 8.44
CA PHE A 105 -18.14 2.11 7.25
C PHE A 105 -17.93 0.63 7.60
N GLY A 106 -18.71 -0.28 7.02
CA GLY A 106 -18.62 -1.70 7.37
C GLY A 106 -17.42 -2.35 6.72
N ARG A 107 -17.32 -2.24 5.40
CA ARG A 107 -16.24 -2.88 4.65
C ARG A 107 -15.84 -2.03 3.46
N LEU A 108 -14.54 -1.84 3.31
CA LEU A 108 -13.92 -1.28 2.13
C LEU A 108 -13.19 -2.40 1.41
N GLU A 109 -13.50 -2.61 0.14
CA GLU A 109 -12.93 -3.70 -0.65
C GLU A 109 -12.46 -3.20 -2.02
N LEU A 110 -11.24 -3.59 -2.37
CA LEU A 110 -10.68 -3.40 -3.69
C LEU A 110 -10.60 -4.72 -4.45
N LEU A 111 -11.22 -4.75 -5.62
CA LEU A 111 -11.19 -5.91 -6.50
C LEU A 111 -10.23 -5.68 -7.67
N SER A 112 -9.27 -6.58 -7.77
CA SER A 112 -8.20 -6.61 -8.76
C SER A 112 -7.55 -5.24 -9.01
N PRO A 113 -7.06 -4.54 -7.97
CA PRO A 113 -6.37 -3.28 -8.17
C PRO A 113 -5.02 -3.50 -8.86
N VAL A 114 -4.72 -2.71 -9.87
CA VAL A 114 -3.44 -2.69 -10.58
C VAL A 114 -2.77 -1.35 -10.36
N LEU A 115 -1.56 -1.36 -9.84
CA LEU A 115 -0.71 -0.17 -9.70
C LEU A 115 0.51 -0.29 -10.61
N THR A 116 0.77 0.75 -11.40
CA THR A 116 1.93 0.79 -12.29
C THR A 116 2.90 1.85 -11.84
N LEU A 117 4.10 1.42 -11.49
CA LEU A 117 5.16 2.31 -11.04
C LEU A 117 6.19 2.47 -12.14
N LYS A 118 6.52 3.72 -12.42
CA LYS A 118 7.45 4.10 -13.48
C LYS A 118 8.49 5.06 -12.93
N ASN A 119 9.71 4.93 -13.43
CA ASN A 119 10.71 5.97 -13.26
C ASN A 119 10.38 7.11 -14.23
N LEU A 120 10.22 8.31 -13.70
CA LEU A 120 10.16 9.54 -14.49
C LEU A 120 11.57 9.89 -14.99
N GLU A 121 11.65 10.73 -16.01
CA GLU A 121 12.93 11.23 -16.56
C GLU A 121 13.82 11.87 -15.48
N THR A 122 13.21 12.44 -14.44
CA THR A 122 13.89 13.01 -13.28
C THR A 122 14.52 11.97 -12.32
N GLY A 123 14.40 10.67 -12.62
CA GLY A 123 14.82 9.56 -11.75
C GLY A 123 13.92 9.34 -10.53
N LYS A 124 12.81 10.09 -10.42
CA LYS A 124 11.80 9.93 -9.36
C LYS A 124 10.72 8.95 -9.79
N LEU A 125 10.09 8.28 -8.84
CA LEU A 125 8.90 7.47 -9.12
C LEU A 125 7.68 8.34 -9.40
N ASN A 126 6.85 7.93 -10.35
CA ASN A 126 5.53 8.48 -10.64
C ASN A 126 4.52 8.40 -9.47
N ALA A 127 4.88 7.80 -8.32
CA ALA A 127 4.05 7.81 -7.11
C ALA A 127 4.37 9.01 -6.19
N LEU A 128 5.54 9.65 -6.35
CA LEU A 128 6.00 10.70 -5.41
C LEU A 128 5.21 12.00 -5.53
N ASP A 129 4.88 12.39 -6.76
CA ASP A 129 4.03 13.55 -7.03
C ASP A 129 2.64 13.36 -6.43
N PHE A 130 2.08 12.16 -6.54
CA PHE A 130 0.80 11.78 -5.93
C PHE A 130 0.83 11.91 -4.40
N VAL A 131 1.84 11.35 -3.72
CA VAL A 131 1.95 11.50 -2.26
C VAL A 131 2.03 12.98 -1.86
N SER A 132 2.70 13.79 -2.69
CA SER A 132 2.81 15.22 -2.45
C SER A 132 1.52 15.99 -2.73
N SER A 133 0.70 15.57 -3.69
CA SER A 133 -0.60 16.20 -3.99
C SER A 133 -1.60 15.93 -2.88
N VAL A 134 -1.67 14.68 -2.39
CA VAL A 134 -2.54 14.35 -1.26
C VAL A 134 -2.17 15.12 0.02
N ARG A 135 -0.87 15.26 0.31
CA ARG A 135 -0.42 16.06 1.46
C ARG A 135 -0.83 17.53 1.35
N ARG A 136 -0.80 18.09 0.13
CA ARG A 136 -1.22 19.48 -0.14
C ARG A 136 -2.75 19.64 -0.15
N GLY A 137 -3.49 18.65 -0.64
CA GLY A 137 -4.95 18.63 -0.70
C GLY A 137 -5.67 18.59 0.65
N LYS A 138 -4.95 18.32 1.76
CA LYS A 138 -5.51 18.40 3.12
C LYS A 138 -6.03 19.80 3.51
N SER A 139 -5.56 20.87 2.87
CA SER A 139 -5.98 22.25 3.19
C SER A 139 -7.24 22.71 2.46
N SER A 140 -7.53 22.17 1.28
CA SER A 140 -8.66 22.62 0.45
C SER A 140 -9.96 21.90 0.82
N MET A 141 -9.91 20.60 1.13
CA MET A 141 -11.13 19.81 1.42
C MET A 141 -11.68 20.05 2.84
N SER A 142 -10.80 20.36 3.82
CA SER A 142 -11.21 20.62 5.21
C SER A 142 -12.04 21.89 5.39
N LYS A 143 -11.87 22.88 4.49
CA LYS A 143 -12.65 24.13 4.50
C LYS A 143 -14.07 23.97 3.96
N TYR A 144 -14.31 23.01 3.06
CA TYR A 144 -15.61 22.85 2.39
C TYR A 144 -16.48 21.73 2.96
N TYR A 145 -15.90 20.70 3.60
CA TYR A 145 -16.65 19.50 4.00
C TYR A 145 -16.55 19.12 5.49
N GLY A 146 -15.96 19.97 6.33
CA GLY A 146 -15.46 19.55 7.64
C GLY A 146 -14.33 18.53 7.45
N ALA A 147 -13.43 18.37 8.41
CA ALA A 147 -12.50 17.24 8.33
C ALA A 147 -13.36 15.96 8.25
N PRO A 148 -13.19 15.08 7.24
CA PRO A 148 -13.98 13.86 7.17
C PRO A 148 -13.83 13.18 8.54
N ALA A 149 -14.97 12.99 9.22
CA ALA A 149 -15.03 12.22 10.46
C ALA A 149 -14.18 10.98 10.22
N ALA A 150 -13.30 10.67 11.18
CA ALA A 150 -12.23 9.69 11.05
C ALA A 150 -12.71 8.54 10.15
N VAL A 151 -12.13 8.38 8.97
CA VAL A 151 -12.54 7.26 8.11
C VAL A 151 -12.16 6.00 8.86
N LEU A 152 -13.19 5.39 9.40
CA LEU A 152 -13.19 4.17 10.17
C LEU A 152 -13.95 3.18 9.30
N ALA A 153 -13.26 2.12 8.89
CA ALA A 153 -13.92 0.98 8.28
C ALA A 153 -13.74 -0.22 9.20
N ASP A 154 -14.79 -0.98 9.47
CA ASP A 154 -14.68 -2.18 10.33
C ASP A 154 -13.74 -3.20 9.68
N SER A 155 -13.66 -3.20 8.35
CA SER A 155 -12.69 -3.99 7.60
C SER A 155 -12.23 -3.30 6.31
N PHE A 156 -10.98 -3.57 5.94
CA PHE A 156 -10.40 -3.25 4.65
C PHE A 156 -9.90 -4.53 3.98
N ALA A 157 -10.19 -4.69 2.69
CA ALA A 157 -9.76 -5.84 1.91
C ALA A 157 -9.21 -5.41 0.54
N VAL A 158 -8.15 -6.08 0.10
CA VAL A 158 -7.70 -6.09 -1.29
C VAL A 158 -7.74 -7.53 -1.77
N SER A 159 -8.30 -7.74 -2.95
CA SER A 159 -8.33 -9.05 -3.59
C SER A 159 -7.71 -8.98 -4.97
N ASP A 160 -6.83 -9.94 -5.27
CA ASP A 160 -6.20 -10.11 -6.58
C ASP A 160 -5.44 -8.87 -7.08
N GLY A 161 -4.77 -8.16 -6.16
CA GLY A 161 -4.02 -6.97 -6.52
C GLY A 161 -2.73 -7.29 -7.29
N LYS A 162 -2.31 -6.33 -8.13
CA LYS A 162 -1.04 -6.36 -8.86
C LYS A 162 -0.30 -5.02 -8.75
N ILE A 163 1.01 -5.07 -8.63
CA ILE A 163 1.91 -3.91 -8.67
C ILE A 163 3.04 -4.20 -9.65
N TYR A 164 3.15 -3.37 -10.69
CA TYR A 164 4.25 -3.41 -11.65
C TYR A 164 5.35 -2.45 -11.21
N PHE A 165 6.59 -2.94 -11.13
CA PHE A 165 7.75 -2.14 -10.79
C PHE A 165 8.55 -1.73 -12.05
N PRO A 166 9.31 -0.62 -11.99
CA PRO A 166 10.04 -0.12 -13.16
C PRO A 166 11.12 -1.05 -13.71
N ASP A 167 11.55 -2.03 -12.94
CA ASP A 167 12.61 -2.99 -13.28
C ASP A 167 12.06 -4.34 -13.79
N GLY A 168 10.76 -4.41 -14.08
CA GLY A 168 10.11 -5.59 -14.62
C GLY A 168 9.67 -6.61 -13.56
N MET A 169 9.94 -6.35 -12.27
CA MET A 169 9.33 -7.14 -11.21
C MET A 169 7.82 -6.88 -11.13
N VAL A 170 7.09 -7.90 -10.71
CA VAL A 170 5.63 -7.82 -10.48
C VAL A 170 5.32 -8.39 -9.11
N LEU A 171 4.60 -7.64 -8.28
CA LEU A 171 3.95 -8.20 -7.10
C LEU A 171 2.51 -8.50 -7.48
N GLU A 172 2.11 -9.76 -7.53
CA GLU A 172 0.77 -10.17 -7.93
C GLU A 172 0.11 -11.08 -6.90
N ASN A 173 -1.15 -11.46 -7.17
CA ASN A 173 -2.00 -12.22 -6.26
C ASN A 173 -2.08 -11.57 -4.87
N ILE A 174 -2.05 -10.23 -4.82
CA ILE A 174 -2.04 -9.49 -3.56
C ILE A 174 -3.41 -9.61 -2.90
N GLN A 175 -3.44 -10.25 -1.75
CA GLN A 175 -4.56 -10.29 -0.82
C GLN A 175 -4.17 -9.49 0.41
N ILE A 176 -4.96 -8.48 0.77
CA ILE A 176 -4.76 -7.75 2.02
C ILE A 176 -6.05 -7.83 2.80
N SER A 177 -5.95 -8.07 4.10
CA SER A 177 -7.07 -7.95 5.02
C SER A 177 -6.65 -7.16 6.24
N ALA A 178 -7.49 -6.22 6.67
CA ALA A 178 -7.31 -5.47 7.90
C ALA A 178 -8.65 -5.34 8.61
N ARG A 179 -8.63 -5.42 9.94
CA ARG A 179 -9.81 -5.20 10.80
C ARG A 179 -9.65 -3.87 11.53
N SER A 180 -10.78 -3.22 11.82
CA SER A 180 -10.80 -1.92 12.50
C SER A 180 -9.91 -0.89 11.80
N PHE A 181 -9.95 -0.88 10.47
CA PHE A 181 -9.14 0.00 9.65
C PHE A 181 -9.40 1.46 10.03
N SER A 182 -8.33 2.17 10.39
CA SER A 182 -8.41 3.55 10.80
C SER A 182 -7.22 4.34 10.29
N VAL A 183 -7.50 5.53 9.77
CA VAL A 183 -6.44 6.51 9.47
C VAL A 183 -5.98 7.30 10.69
N LYS A 184 -6.63 7.11 11.85
CA LYS A 184 -6.32 7.82 13.11
C LYS A 184 -5.83 6.91 14.23
N ARG A 185 -5.99 5.59 14.08
CA ARG A 185 -5.62 4.59 15.08
C ARG A 185 -4.78 3.51 14.42
N LYS A 186 -4.06 2.77 15.26
CA LYS A 186 -3.37 1.57 14.81
C LYS A 186 -4.38 0.51 14.42
N PHE A 187 -4.01 -0.31 13.44
CA PHE A 187 -4.79 -1.48 13.04
C PHE A 187 -3.86 -2.58 12.56
N ASP A 188 -4.32 -3.81 12.74
CA ASP A 188 -3.61 -5.00 12.30
C ASP A 188 -4.02 -5.36 10.88
N PHE A 189 -3.07 -5.88 10.12
CA PHE A 189 -3.29 -6.34 8.76
C PHE A 189 -2.55 -7.66 8.50
N ASN A 190 -3.08 -8.41 7.54
CA ASN A 190 -2.42 -9.53 6.90
C ASN A 190 -2.29 -9.22 5.40
N LEU A 191 -1.22 -9.71 4.80
CA LEU A 191 -0.92 -9.61 3.38
C LEU A 191 -0.43 -10.97 2.88
N ASP A 192 -1.00 -11.45 1.80
CA ASP A 192 -0.48 -12.55 1.00
C ASP A 192 -0.18 -12.03 -0.40
N ALA A 193 0.96 -12.37 -0.95
CA ALA A 193 1.35 -11.92 -2.29
C ALA A 193 2.41 -12.84 -2.92
N GLN A 194 2.62 -12.67 -4.22
CA GLN A 194 3.70 -13.33 -4.96
C GLN A 194 4.57 -12.27 -5.63
N LEU A 195 5.85 -12.26 -5.29
CA LEU A 195 6.84 -11.43 -5.99
C LEU A 195 7.45 -12.25 -7.13
N VAL A 196 7.14 -11.85 -8.35
CA VAL A 196 7.63 -12.48 -9.58
C VAL A 196 8.76 -11.62 -10.16
N SER A 197 9.90 -12.25 -10.37
CA SER A 197 11.07 -11.67 -11.03
C SER A 197 11.52 -12.59 -12.17
N PRO A 198 12.32 -12.12 -13.15
CA PRO A 198 12.82 -12.99 -14.22
C PRO A 198 13.55 -14.22 -13.66
N GLY A 199 12.93 -15.40 -13.81
CA GLY A 199 13.48 -16.68 -13.39
C GLY A 199 13.11 -17.16 -11.97
N ASP A 200 12.44 -16.34 -11.16
CA ASP A 200 12.13 -16.68 -9.76
C ASP A 200 10.76 -16.15 -9.30
N THR A 201 10.09 -16.90 -8.43
CA THR A 201 8.86 -16.49 -7.73
C THR A 201 9.03 -16.67 -6.23
N ILE A 202 8.69 -15.64 -5.47
CA ILE A 202 8.76 -15.64 -4.00
C ILE A 202 7.35 -15.46 -3.46
N PHE A 203 6.88 -16.43 -2.67
CA PHE A 203 5.63 -16.31 -1.94
C PHE A 203 5.85 -15.50 -0.67
N LEU A 204 4.97 -14.55 -0.40
CA LEU A 204 5.05 -13.64 0.73
C LEU A 204 3.77 -13.77 1.56
N ASN A 205 3.91 -14.09 2.84
CA ASN A 205 2.87 -13.96 3.85
C ASN A 205 3.37 -12.97 4.89
N ALA A 206 2.69 -11.85 5.06
CA ALA A 206 3.05 -10.81 6.00
C ALA A 206 1.90 -10.50 6.95
N SER A 207 2.24 -10.18 8.19
CA SER A 207 1.31 -9.65 9.18
C SER A 207 1.97 -8.52 9.94
N GLY A 208 1.19 -7.58 10.43
CA GLY A 208 1.74 -6.43 11.14
C GLY A 208 0.70 -5.44 11.61
N THR A 209 1.18 -4.40 12.28
CA THR A 209 0.37 -3.29 12.79
C THR A 209 0.80 -1.99 12.12
N ALA A 210 -0.15 -1.30 11.49
CA ALA A 210 0.07 -0.03 10.82
C ALA A 210 -0.41 1.16 11.66
N ASP A 211 0.32 2.28 11.64
CA ASP A 211 0.02 3.55 12.32
C ASP A 211 0.13 4.71 11.32
N PHE A 212 -0.98 5.08 10.67
CA PHE A 212 -0.99 6.16 9.69
C PHE A 212 -0.69 7.56 10.27
N PRO A 213 -1.21 7.97 11.45
CA PRO A 213 -0.85 9.25 12.07
C PRO A 213 0.64 9.41 12.30
N GLY A 214 1.30 8.37 12.82
CA GLY A 214 2.76 8.33 12.96
C GLY A 214 3.49 8.15 11.62
N GLY A 215 2.79 7.67 10.59
CA GLY A 215 3.37 7.20 9.33
C GLY A 215 4.23 5.95 9.52
N ALA A 216 4.03 5.20 10.61
CA ALA A 216 4.89 4.09 11.01
C ALA A 216 4.23 2.73 10.73
N LEU A 217 5.05 1.73 10.45
CA LEU A 217 4.71 0.33 10.66
C LEU A 217 5.34 -0.09 11.98
N THR A 218 4.53 -0.24 13.01
CA THR A 218 5.06 -0.54 14.35
C THR A 218 5.58 -1.96 14.46
N SER A 219 5.02 -2.87 13.67
CA SER A 219 5.44 -4.26 13.58
C SER A 219 5.19 -4.77 12.16
N LEU A 220 6.13 -5.53 11.64
CA LEU A 220 6.00 -6.28 10.39
C LEU A 220 6.73 -7.60 10.55
N ALA A 221 6.01 -8.70 10.38
CA ALA A 221 6.55 -10.02 10.20
C ALA A 221 6.21 -10.49 8.80
N ILE A 222 7.19 -10.97 8.05
CA ILE A 222 7.03 -11.56 6.72
C ILE A 222 7.66 -12.94 6.78
N ASN A 223 6.87 -13.95 6.46
CA ASN A 223 7.34 -15.28 6.11
C ASN A 223 7.34 -15.37 4.59
N ALA A 224 8.42 -15.87 4.02
CA ALA A 224 8.58 -16.02 2.59
C ALA A 224 9.15 -17.40 2.24
N LEU A 225 8.81 -17.85 1.04
CA LEU A 225 9.36 -19.06 0.44
C LEU A 225 10.01 -18.66 -0.89
N ALA A 226 11.32 -18.87 -1.00
CA ALA A 226 12.07 -18.70 -2.25
C ALA A 226 12.39 -20.10 -2.79
N GLY A 227 11.55 -20.61 -3.69
CA GLY A 227 11.48 -22.06 -3.93
C GLY A 227 10.97 -22.78 -2.68
N ASP A 228 11.66 -23.84 -2.25
CA ASP A 228 11.33 -24.60 -1.03
C ASP A 228 12.08 -24.12 0.23
N GLU A 229 12.80 -23.00 0.13
CA GLU A 229 13.63 -22.51 1.23
C GLU A 229 12.88 -21.47 2.08
N PRO A 230 12.64 -21.74 3.37
CA PRO A 230 11.97 -20.78 4.25
C PRO A 230 12.87 -19.60 4.57
N LEU A 231 12.24 -18.44 4.58
CA LEU A 231 12.85 -17.17 4.91
C LEU A 231 11.89 -16.38 5.79
N SER A 232 12.41 -15.77 6.85
CA SER A 232 11.65 -14.89 7.74
C SER A 232 12.30 -13.53 7.78
N LEU A 233 11.50 -12.48 7.63
CA LEU A 233 11.88 -11.10 7.82
C LEU A 233 10.98 -10.50 8.89
N SER A 234 11.54 -10.02 9.99
CA SER A 234 10.77 -9.36 11.04
C SER A 234 11.37 -8.00 11.36
N GLY A 235 10.56 -7.01 11.69
CA GLY A 235 11.07 -5.69 12.01
C GLY A 235 10.01 -4.61 12.11
N SER A 236 10.47 -3.37 12.01
CA SER A 236 9.60 -2.20 12.09
C SER A 236 10.11 -1.07 11.20
N VAL A 237 9.17 -0.21 10.80
CA VAL A 237 9.45 1.07 10.18
C VAL A 237 8.92 2.14 11.12
N SER A 238 9.83 2.81 11.82
CA SER A 238 9.51 3.90 12.72
C SER A 238 9.84 5.23 12.07
N ARG A 239 9.20 6.30 12.52
CA ARG A 239 9.55 7.66 12.13
C ARG A 239 10.28 8.30 13.30
N SER A 240 11.61 8.22 13.31
CA SER A 240 12.43 9.01 14.24
C SER A 240 12.19 10.50 13.95
N ASP A 241 12.06 11.34 14.97
CA ASP A 241 12.04 12.83 14.89
C ASP A 241 10.95 13.51 14.03
N GLY A 242 10.01 12.77 13.45
CA GLY A 242 8.97 13.33 12.60
C GLY A 242 9.44 13.79 11.22
N LYS A 243 10.72 13.61 10.84
CA LYS A 243 11.21 14.00 9.50
C LYS A 243 11.67 12.82 8.66
N ALA A 244 12.24 11.78 9.25
CA ALA A 244 12.77 10.63 8.51
C ALA A 244 12.25 9.28 9.01
N TYR A 245 12.08 8.34 8.08
CA TYR A 245 11.83 6.94 8.42
C TYR A 245 13.13 6.24 8.80
N SER A 246 13.11 5.49 9.89
CA SER A 246 14.10 4.51 10.31
C SER A 246 13.56 3.10 10.10
N TYR A 247 14.47 2.21 9.72
CA TYR A 247 14.15 0.81 9.44
C TYR A 247 15.01 -0.04 10.35
N ASP A 248 14.40 -1.04 10.99
CA ASP A 248 15.12 -2.08 11.71
C ASP A 248 14.46 -3.42 11.39
N PHE A 249 15.15 -4.26 10.63
CA PHE A 249 14.69 -5.58 10.24
C PHE A 249 15.74 -6.65 10.52
N LEU A 250 15.28 -7.83 10.89
CA LEU A 250 16.05 -9.06 10.98
C LEU A 250 15.57 -10.01 9.89
N LEU A 251 16.47 -10.33 8.97
CA LEU A 251 16.28 -11.33 7.92
C LEU A 251 16.97 -12.62 8.35
N SER A 252 16.25 -13.74 8.34
CA SER A 252 16.72 -15.04 8.79
C SER A 252 16.28 -16.13 7.81
N GLY A 253 17.16 -17.08 7.53
CA GLY A 253 16.86 -18.23 6.68
C GLY A 253 18.12 -18.90 6.17
N LYS A 254 17.96 -19.80 5.21
CA LYS A 254 19.09 -20.41 4.51
C LYS A 254 19.89 -19.37 3.74
N ARG A 255 21.20 -19.54 3.71
CA ARG A 255 22.16 -18.62 3.07
C ARG A 255 21.81 -18.35 1.62
N GLU A 256 21.45 -19.36 0.85
CA GLU A 256 21.11 -19.21 -0.56
C GLU A 256 19.84 -18.36 -0.73
N ALA A 257 18.74 -18.71 -0.05
CA ALA A 257 17.54 -17.87 -0.01
C ALA A 257 17.81 -16.43 0.46
N VAL A 258 18.58 -16.26 1.54
CA VAL A 258 18.97 -14.93 2.04
C VAL A 258 19.78 -14.17 1.00
N ASN A 259 20.75 -14.80 0.33
CA ASN A 259 21.53 -14.18 -0.73
C ASN A 259 20.68 -13.82 -1.94
N LYS A 260 19.74 -14.68 -2.37
CA LYS A 260 18.77 -14.38 -3.45
C LYS A 260 17.94 -13.16 -3.10
N ILE A 261 17.36 -13.15 -1.89
CA ILE A 261 16.61 -11.99 -1.40
C ILE A 261 17.51 -10.76 -1.37
N LEU A 262 18.72 -10.84 -0.80
CA LEU A 262 19.64 -9.71 -0.73
C LEU A 262 20.04 -9.20 -2.12
N ALA A 263 20.30 -10.07 -3.10
CA ALA A 263 20.59 -9.72 -4.48
C ALA A 263 19.43 -8.94 -5.10
N ILE A 264 18.19 -9.39 -4.87
CA ILE A 264 16.98 -8.64 -5.22
C ILE A 264 16.90 -7.33 -4.41
N LEU A 265 17.32 -7.32 -3.14
CA LEU A 265 17.26 -6.13 -2.28
C LEU A 265 18.28 -5.07 -2.71
N SER A 266 19.43 -5.45 -3.23
CA SER A 266 20.52 -4.50 -3.48
C SER A 266 21.29 -4.86 -4.75
N PRO A 267 20.65 -4.82 -5.93
CA PRO A 267 21.29 -5.23 -7.19
C PRO A 267 22.51 -4.38 -7.56
N ARG A 268 22.67 -3.19 -6.94
CA ARG A 268 23.81 -2.28 -7.11
C ARG A 268 24.76 -2.22 -5.91
N ALA A 269 24.45 -2.88 -4.80
CA ALA A 269 25.39 -2.97 -3.70
C ALA A 269 26.21 -4.24 -3.92
N ALA A 270 27.54 -4.12 -3.91
CA ALA A 270 28.41 -5.27 -3.68
C ALA A 270 28.05 -5.81 -2.29
N LEU A 271 27.17 -6.82 -2.26
CA LEU A 271 26.86 -7.51 -1.03
C LEU A 271 28.07 -8.38 -0.70
N PRO A 272 28.58 -8.33 0.54
CA PRO A 272 29.58 -9.30 0.93
C PRO A 272 28.95 -10.69 0.80
N GLU A 273 29.58 -11.58 0.03
CA GLU A 273 29.19 -12.98 0.00
C GLU A 273 29.16 -13.49 1.44
N LEU A 274 27.99 -13.92 1.90
CA LEU A 274 27.81 -14.42 3.26
C LEU A 274 28.48 -15.79 3.37
N GLY A 275 29.80 -15.87 3.63
CA GLY A 275 30.47 -17.15 3.96
C GLY A 275 29.96 -17.74 5.29
N GLY A 276 30.37 -18.95 5.69
CA GLY A 276 30.05 -19.53 7.02
C GLY A 276 28.88 -20.53 7.04
N PRO A 277 28.11 -20.69 8.14
CA PRO A 277 27.05 -21.71 8.30
C PRO A 277 25.83 -21.51 7.39
N ASP A 278 25.07 -22.58 7.15
CA ASP A 278 23.93 -22.61 6.19
C ASP A 278 22.77 -21.72 6.62
N ASP A 279 22.52 -21.59 7.92
CA ASP A 279 21.57 -20.61 8.43
C ASP A 279 22.26 -19.28 8.70
N VAL A 280 21.65 -18.19 8.21
CA VAL A 280 22.21 -16.85 8.37
C VAL A 280 21.15 -15.87 8.86
N ASN A 281 21.56 -15.03 9.80
CA ASN A 281 20.81 -13.87 10.27
C ASN A 281 21.49 -12.59 9.79
N VAL A 282 20.72 -11.72 9.14
CA VAL A 282 21.17 -10.43 8.61
C VAL A 282 20.28 -9.34 9.17
N LYS A 283 20.88 -8.42 9.92
CA LYS A 283 20.20 -7.21 10.39
C LYS A 283 20.31 -6.12 9.33
N LEU A 284 19.16 -5.62 8.90
CA LEU A 284 19.01 -4.53 7.96
C LEU A 284 18.56 -3.30 8.74
N THR A 285 19.46 -2.33 8.89
CA THR A 285 19.12 -1.03 9.52
C THR A 285 19.37 0.12 8.56
N GLY A 286 18.62 1.20 8.72
CA GLY A 286 18.79 2.35 7.84
C GLY A 286 17.93 3.54 8.19
N LYS A 287 18.20 4.64 7.49
CA LYS A 287 17.33 5.83 7.46
C LYS A 287 16.80 6.01 6.04
N GLN A 288 15.79 6.85 5.86
CA GLN A 288 15.26 7.16 4.54
C GLN A 288 16.39 7.62 3.59
N GLY A 289 16.70 6.79 2.59
CA GLY A 289 17.75 7.06 1.60
C GLY A 289 19.08 6.32 1.83
N SER A 290 19.29 5.67 2.98
CA SER A 290 20.51 4.90 3.27
C SER A 290 20.22 3.63 4.06
N PHE A 291 20.86 2.52 3.68
CA PHE A 291 20.73 1.23 4.36
C PHE A 291 22.10 0.63 4.62
N LYS A 292 22.20 -0.11 5.71
CA LYS A 292 23.34 -0.94 6.05
C LYS A 292 22.85 -2.34 6.40
N ALA A 293 23.50 -3.35 5.83
CA ALA A 293 23.25 -4.75 6.15
C ALA A 293 24.43 -5.26 6.96
N PHE A 294 24.15 -5.90 8.08
CA PHE A 294 25.16 -6.49 8.94
C PHE A 294 24.77 -7.92 9.27
N ARG A 295 25.72 -8.84 9.12
CA ARG A 295 25.52 -10.19 9.65
C ARG A 295 25.45 -10.13 11.17
N VAL A 296 24.50 -10.83 11.75
CA VAL A 296 24.41 -10.98 13.21
C VAL A 296 24.84 -12.40 13.56
N LYS A 297 25.72 -12.55 14.56
CA LYS A 297 25.98 -13.88 15.14
C LYS A 297 24.66 -14.43 15.69
N LYS A 298 24.50 -15.76 15.61
CA LYS A 298 23.33 -16.47 16.15
C LYS A 298 23.06 -15.93 17.56
N VAL A 299 21.89 -15.32 17.76
CA VAL A 299 21.46 -14.94 19.11
C VAL A 299 21.19 -16.26 19.79
N GLU A 300 22.10 -16.69 20.66
CA GLU A 300 21.82 -17.77 21.59
C GLU A 300 20.60 -17.32 22.41
N LYS A 301 19.51 -18.09 22.29
CA LYS A 301 18.29 -17.86 23.06
C LYS A 301 18.54 -18.21 24.52
#